data_AF-A0AAE6G667-F1
#
_entry.id   AF-A0AAE6G667-F1
#
_cell.length_a   1.000
_cell.length_b   1.000
_cell.length_c   1.000
_cell.angle_alpha   90.00
_cell.angle_beta   90.00
_cell.angle_gamma   90.00
#
_symmetry.space_group_name_H-M   'P 1'
#
loop_
_entity.id
_entity.type
_entity.pdbx_description
1 polymer ?
#
loop_
_entity_poly.entity_id
_entity_poly.type
_entity_poly.pdbx_seq_one_letter_code
_entity_poly.pdbx_strand_id
1 'polypeptide(L)'
;MKFQCDACERLVPLETYRTEAGGLVVTCGRCGVDSRVGPPATTAPRTEVRAAPAAGSAPVPVEPPSDSWSASAPVTPALRVVRSESVPLTDDALFEPPPGVCPKCVAPRREEALSCPQCGLVYVNYQPEEHPLSDVLADAWRKLAARWEDWDAHDRLMTLAVGRGELAMAGRLYRIRLARAPDDAVARRGRDEVVRRATLVVPSSVEPAGTPSVFRRLKTVAVGVGFIVVLVLAVLVFQHLRTLSAGY
;
A
#
# COMPACT_ATOMS: atom_id res chain seq x y z
N MET A 1 -24.33 10.51 2.40
CA MET A 1 -23.69 9.41 3.15
C MET A 1 -22.57 8.80 2.30
N LYS A 2 -21.53 8.21 2.89
CA LYS A 2 -20.42 7.55 2.18
C LYS A 2 -20.36 6.08 2.60
N PHE A 3 -19.97 5.19 1.70
CA PHE A 3 -19.77 3.76 1.99
C PHE A 3 -18.38 3.31 1.51
N GLN A 4 -17.82 2.28 2.14
CA GLN A 4 -16.56 1.68 1.69
C GLN A 4 -16.86 0.62 0.62
N CYS A 5 -16.34 0.81 -0.59
CA CYS A 5 -16.46 -0.17 -1.67
C CYS A 5 -15.39 -1.24 -1.53
N ASP A 6 -15.77 -2.52 -1.45
CA ASP A 6 -14.84 -3.65 -1.26
C ASP A 6 -13.86 -3.81 -2.43
N ALA A 7 -14.28 -3.45 -3.64
CA ALA A 7 -13.42 -3.55 -4.83
C ALA A 7 -12.39 -2.42 -4.93
N CYS A 8 -12.74 -1.22 -4.44
CA CYS A 8 -11.86 -0.04 -4.50
C CYS A 8 -11.09 0.23 -3.20
N GLU A 9 -11.47 -0.45 -2.11
CA GLU A 9 -11.02 -0.21 -0.73
C GLU A 9 -11.06 1.28 -0.34
N ARG A 10 -12.10 2.00 -0.81
CA ARG A 10 -12.23 3.46 -0.65
C ARG A 10 -13.63 3.88 -0.27
N LEU A 11 -13.72 5.00 0.44
CA LEU A 11 -14.98 5.68 0.75
C LEU A 11 -15.50 6.43 -0.47
N VAL A 12 -16.66 6.03 -0.96
CA VAL A 12 -17.31 6.59 -2.15
C VAL A 12 -18.64 7.23 -1.74
N PRO A 13 -19.04 8.39 -2.33
CA PRO A 13 -20.40 8.91 -2.14
C PRO A 13 -21.43 7.89 -2.65
N LEU A 14 -22.56 7.79 -1.95
CA LEU A 14 -23.66 6.93 -2.32
C LEU A 14 -24.52 7.63 -3.39
N GLU A 15 -24.30 7.30 -4.67
CA GLU A 15 -25.00 7.92 -5.81
C GLU A 15 -26.18 7.08 -6.29
N THR A 16 -25.98 5.77 -6.46
CA THR A 16 -27.00 4.83 -6.95
C THR A 16 -27.14 3.65 -5.98
N TYR A 17 -28.37 3.43 -5.50
CA TYR A 17 -28.69 2.31 -4.62
C TYR A 17 -30.02 1.67 -5.02
N ARG A 18 -30.15 0.38 -4.73
CA ARG A 18 -31.39 -0.38 -4.88
C ARG A 18 -31.57 -1.35 -3.71
N THR A 19 -32.80 -1.69 -3.40
CA THR A 19 -33.13 -2.64 -2.34
C THR A 19 -33.46 -4.01 -2.94
N GLU A 20 -32.72 -5.05 -2.58
CA GLU A 20 -32.94 -6.44 -3.02
C GLU A 20 -32.99 -7.36 -1.78
N ALA A 21 -34.02 -8.20 -1.68
CA ALA A 21 -34.13 -9.26 -0.66
C ALA A 21 -33.87 -8.80 0.80
N GLY A 22 -34.31 -7.59 1.16
CA GLY A 22 -34.11 -7.03 2.51
C GLY A 22 -32.71 -6.46 2.79
N GLY A 23 -31.85 -6.35 1.78
CA GLY A 23 -30.55 -5.69 1.84
C GLY A 23 -30.46 -4.48 0.90
N LEU A 24 -29.52 -3.58 1.20
CA LEU A 24 -29.18 -2.44 0.35
C LEU A 24 -28.04 -2.86 -0.59
N VAL A 25 -28.27 -2.77 -1.90
CA VAL A 25 -27.23 -2.93 -2.92
C VAL A 25 -26.82 -1.55 -3.40
N VAL A 26 -25.54 -1.21 -3.25
CA VAL A 26 -24.98 0.09 -3.65
C VAL A 26 -23.99 -0.13 -4.78
N THR A 27 -24.22 0.53 -5.92
CA THR A 27 -23.29 0.49 -7.05
C THR A 27 -22.24 1.58 -6.87
N CYS A 28 -20.97 1.20 -6.91
CA CYS A 28 -19.88 2.16 -6.79
C CYS A 28 -19.77 3.03 -8.06
N GLY A 29 -20.00 4.34 -7.95
CA GLY A 29 -19.88 5.28 -9.08
C GLY A 29 -18.49 5.34 -9.72
N ARG A 30 -17.45 4.75 -9.10
CA ARG A 30 -16.08 4.74 -9.61
C ARG A 30 -15.69 3.49 -10.39
N CYS A 31 -16.14 2.32 -9.94
CA CYS A 31 -15.77 1.03 -10.54
C CYS A 31 -16.96 0.23 -11.09
N GLY A 32 -18.19 0.64 -10.81
CA GLY A 32 -19.41 -0.04 -11.24
C GLY A 32 -19.71 -1.35 -10.50
N VAL A 33 -18.90 -1.74 -9.52
CA VAL A 33 -19.14 -2.94 -8.72
C VAL A 33 -20.23 -2.69 -7.68
N ASP A 34 -21.14 -3.65 -7.52
CA ASP A 34 -22.19 -3.66 -6.52
C ASP A 34 -21.68 -4.19 -5.17
N SER A 35 -21.84 -3.40 -4.11
CA SER A 35 -21.61 -3.81 -2.72
C SER A 35 -22.95 -4.05 -2.02
N ARG A 36 -23.09 -5.19 -1.31
CA ARG A 36 -24.30 -5.55 -0.57
C ARG A 36 -24.13 -5.24 0.91
N VAL A 37 -24.96 -4.36 1.43
CA VAL A 37 -25.04 -4.01 2.85
C VAL A 37 -26.36 -4.56 3.38
N GLY A 38 -26.29 -5.68 4.10
CA GLY A 38 -27.45 -6.32 4.71
C GLY A 38 -27.05 -7.06 5.99
N PRO A 39 -28.01 -7.44 6.83
CA PRO A 39 -27.73 -8.32 7.95
C PRO A 39 -27.00 -9.56 7.44
N PRO A 40 -25.96 -10.05 8.13
CA PRO A 40 -25.27 -11.27 7.73
C PRO A 40 -26.34 -12.34 7.55
N ALA A 41 -26.47 -12.86 6.33
CA ALA A 41 -27.39 -13.95 6.07
C ALA A 41 -27.06 -15.05 7.07
N THR A 42 -27.96 -15.29 8.03
CA THR A 42 -27.79 -16.32 9.04
C THR A 42 -27.48 -17.61 8.30
N THR A 43 -26.22 -18.03 8.41
CA THR A 43 -25.71 -19.25 7.82
C THR A 43 -26.63 -20.36 8.30
N ALA A 44 -27.42 -20.95 7.38
CA ALA A 44 -28.26 -22.08 7.70
C ALA A 44 -27.38 -23.17 8.36
N PRO A 45 -27.82 -23.80 9.46
CA PRO A 45 -27.05 -24.82 10.13
C PRO A 45 -26.77 -25.96 9.15
N ARG A 46 -25.49 -26.31 9.05
CA ARG A 46 -24.97 -27.41 8.26
C ARG A 46 -25.49 -28.70 8.88
N THR A 47 -26.54 -29.28 8.31
CA THR A 47 -27.10 -30.56 8.74
C THR A 47 -26.02 -31.64 8.60
N GLU A 48 -25.56 -32.15 9.73
CA GLU A 48 -24.71 -33.34 9.81
C GLU A 48 -25.47 -34.53 9.22
N VAL A 49 -24.91 -35.10 8.15
CA VAL A 49 -25.38 -36.37 7.57
C VAL A 49 -24.92 -37.49 8.49
N ARG A 50 -25.82 -37.95 9.37
CA ARG A 50 -25.71 -39.22 10.10
C ARG A 50 -26.34 -40.33 9.26
N ALA A 51 -25.57 -41.40 9.04
CA ALA A 51 -25.97 -42.56 8.26
C ALA A 51 -26.79 -43.60 9.07
N ALA A 52 -27.68 -44.29 8.33
CA ALA A 52 -28.38 -45.58 8.57
C ALA A 52 -29.76 -45.57 9.28
N PRO A 53 -30.64 -46.59 9.05
CA PRO A 53 -30.97 -47.33 7.82
C PRO A 53 -32.50 -47.37 7.51
N ALA A 54 -32.83 -47.99 6.37
CA ALA A 54 -34.11 -48.19 5.69
C ALA A 54 -35.41 -48.39 6.50
N ALA A 55 -36.49 -47.71 6.05
CA ALA A 55 -37.85 -48.26 5.96
C ALA A 55 -38.67 -47.40 4.98
N GLY A 56 -39.45 -48.05 4.12
CA GLY A 56 -40.01 -47.46 2.90
C GLY A 56 -41.21 -46.53 3.07
N SER A 57 -41.43 -45.73 2.03
CA SER A 57 -42.73 -45.24 1.58
C SER A 57 -42.59 -44.67 0.17
N ALA A 58 -43.54 -45.04 -0.68
CA ALA A 58 -43.57 -44.77 -2.12
C ALA A 58 -43.70 -43.26 -2.44
N PRO A 59 -43.20 -42.80 -3.62
CA PRO A 59 -43.29 -41.40 -4.01
C PRO A 59 -44.65 -41.08 -4.67
N VAL A 60 -45.28 -40.00 -4.22
CA VAL A 60 -46.35 -39.29 -4.93
C VAL A 60 -45.68 -38.30 -5.90
N PRO A 61 -46.05 -38.26 -7.20
CA PRO A 61 -45.51 -37.28 -8.13
C PRO A 61 -46.18 -35.92 -7.88
N VAL A 62 -45.38 -34.89 -7.56
CA VAL A 62 -45.82 -33.49 -7.57
C VAL A 62 -45.14 -32.81 -8.75
N GLU A 63 -45.96 -32.46 -9.73
CA GLU A 63 -45.65 -31.66 -10.90
C GLU A 63 -45.20 -30.23 -10.49
N PRO A 64 -44.06 -29.73 -10.97
CA PRO A 64 -43.72 -28.32 -10.82
C PRO A 64 -44.44 -27.47 -11.88
N PRO A 65 -45.01 -26.31 -11.51
CA PRO A 65 -45.55 -25.36 -12.48
C PRO A 65 -44.41 -24.74 -13.31
N SER A 66 -44.63 -24.72 -14.62
CA SER A 66 -43.74 -24.22 -15.65
C SER A 66 -43.97 -22.72 -15.88
N ASP A 67 -43.32 -21.89 -15.08
CA ASP A 67 -43.22 -20.45 -15.38
C ASP A 67 -41.93 -20.18 -16.16
N SER A 68 -42.12 -20.04 -17.47
CA SER A 68 -41.12 -19.76 -18.48
C SER A 68 -40.79 -18.26 -18.49
N TRP A 69 -39.92 -17.83 -17.57
CA TRP A 69 -39.28 -16.51 -17.67
C TRP A 69 -37.96 -16.64 -18.42
N SER A 70 -38.01 -16.29 -19.70
CA SER A 70 -36.82 -16.06 -20.54
C SER A 70 -36.01 -14.89 -19.98
N ALA A 71 -35.07 -15.18 -19.10
CA ALA A 71 -34.00 -14.27 -18.75
C ALA A 71 -33.01 -14.24 -19.92
N SER A 72 -33.03 -13.16 -20.69
CA SER A 72 -31.93 -12.82 -21.59
C SER A 72 -30.65 -12.69 -20.75
N ALA A 73 -29.80 -13.70 -20.82
CA ALA A 73 -28.51 -13.70 -20.15
C ALA A 73 -27.70 -12.48 -20.63
N PRO A 74 -27.15 -11.65 -19.71
CA PRO A 74 -26.25 -10.59 -20.11
C PRO A 74 -25.02 -11.23 -20.76
N VAL A 75 -24.76 -10.84 -22.00
CA VAL A 75 -23.54 -11.20 -22.74
C VAL A 75 -22.37 -10.59 -21.98
N THR A 76 -21.77 -11.37 -21.08
CA THR A 76 -20.52 -11.01 -20.45
C THR A 76 -19.44 -11.01 -21.53
N PRO A 77 -18.75 -9.88 -21.79
CA PRO A 77 -17.64 -9.88 -22.71
C PRO A 77 -16.59 -10.85 -22.17
N ALA A 78 -16.35 -11.93 -22.91
CA ALA A 78 -15.36 -12.92 -22.56
C ALA A 78 -13.99 -12.23 -22.44
N LEU A 79 -13.52 -12.12 -21.20
CA LEU A 79 -12.16 -11.69 -20.86
C LEU A 79 -11.19 -12.63 -21.60
N ARG A 80 -10.69 -12.19 -22.75
CA ARG A 80 -9.60 -12.85 -23.47
C ARG A 80 -8.37 -12.74 -22.59
N VAL A 81 -8.00 -13.84 -21.94
CA VAL A 81 -6.69 -13.99 -21.31
C VAL A 81 -5.68 -14.03 -22.44
N VAL A 82 -5.13 -12.86 -22.77
CA VAL A 82 -3.96 -12.77 -23.65
C VAL A 82 -2.80 -13.39 -22.87
N ARG A 83 -2.47 -14.63 -23.22
CA ARG A 83 -1.31 -15.32 -22.68
C ARG A 83 -0.08 -14.65 -23.28
N SER A 84 0.46 -13.66 -22.57
CA SER A 84 1.68 -12.96 -22.98
C SER A 84 2.82 -13.97 -23.12
N GLU A 85 3.42 -14.05 -24.31
CA GLU A 85 4.67 -14.77 -24.53
C GLU A 85 5.71 -14.32 -23.50
N SER A 86 6.39 -15.29 -22.89
CA SER A 86 7.40 -15.05 -21.87
C SER A 86 8.63 -14.40 -22.51
N VAL A 87 8.62 -13.06 -22.56
CA VAL A 87 9.79 -12.26 -22.92
C VAL A 87 10.91 -12.60 -21.92
N PRO A 88 12.14 -12.91 -22.37
CA PRO A 88 13.26 -13.15 -21.49
C PRO A 88 13.45 -11.93 -20.57
N LEU A 89 13.58 -12.17 -19.26
CA LEU A 89 13.87 -11.12 -18.29
C LEU A 89 15.28 -10.57 -18.56
N THR A 90 15.34 -9.45 -19.27
CA THR A 90 16.54 -8.61 -19.33
C THR A 90 16.78 -7.94 -17.98
N ASP A 91 18.01 -7.47 -17.73
CA ASP A 91 18.33 -6.77 -16.47
C ASP A 91 17.44 -5.52 -16.30
N ASP A 92 17.18 -4.80 -17.39
CA ASP A 92 16.29 -3.62 -17.41
C ASP A 92 14.85 -3.95 -16.99
N ALA A 93 14.37 -5.15 -17.34
CA ALA A 93 13.04 -5.61 -16.96
C ALA A 93 12.88 -5.81 -15.44
N LEU A 94 13.97 -5.86 -14.66
CA LEU A 94 13.89 -5.92 -13.20
C LEU A 94 13.49 -4.57 -12.57
N PHE A 95 13.74 -3.47 -13.28
CA PHE A 95 13.62 -2.10 -12.73
C PHE A 95 12.52 -1.28 -13.41
N GLU A 96 12.22 -1.59 -14.67
CA GLU A 96 11.19 -0.91 -15.43
C GLU A 96 9.80 -1.51 -15.11
N PRO A 97 8.74 -0.73 -14.91
CA PRO A 97 7.39 -1.26 -14.80
C PRO A 97 6.88 -1.75 -16.16
N PRO A 98 6.08 -2.84 -16.23
CA PRO A 98 5.49 -3.29 -17.49
C PRO A 98 4.53 -2.23 -18.09
N PRO A 99 4.18 -2.31 -19.38
CA PRO A 99 3.14 -1.44 -19.94
C PRO A 99 1.80 -1.65 -19.24
N GLY A 100 0.94 -0.63 -19.25
CA GLY A 100 -0.39 -0.69 -18.64
C GLY A 100 -0.42 -0.45 -17.11
N VAL A 101 0.70 -0.12 -16.48
CA VAL A 101 0.75 0.34 -15.07
C VAL A 101 1.36 1.73 -14.94
N CYS A 102 1.15 2.38 -13.80
CA CYS A 102 1.73 3.68 -13.48
C CYS A 102 3.25 3.59 -13.29
N PRO A 103 4.07 4.46 -13.91
CA PRO A 103 5.52 4.33 -13.82
C PRO A 103 6.09 4.68 -12.43
N LYS A 104 5.37 5.48 -11.62
CA LYS A 104 5.78 5.84 -10.25
C LYS A 104 5.38 4.79 -9.22
N CYS A 105 4.11 4.37 -9.20
CA CYS A 105 3.57 3.49 -8.15
C CYS A 105 3.14 2.11 -8.63
N VAL A 106 3.28 1.79 -9.91
CA VAL A 106 2.98 0.46 -10.48
C VAL A 106 1.50 0.04 -10.32
N ALA A 107 0.60 0.97 -9.99
CA ALA A 107 -0.84 0.69 -9.97
C ALA A 107 -1.37 0.51 -11.41
N PRO A 108 -2.38 -0.34 -11.65
CA PRO A 108 -3.02 -0.46 -12.97
C PRO A 108 -3.43 0.90 -13.54
N ARG A 109 -3.09 1.13 -14.81
CA ARG A 109 -3.41 2.36 -15.54
C ARG A 109 -4.67 2.14 -16.37
N ARG A 110 -5.58 3.12 -16.36
CA ARG A 110 -6.69 3.21 -17.31
C ARG A 110 -6.19 3.89 -18.58
N GLU A 111 -6.57 3.40 -19.75
CA GLU A 111 -6.05 3.87 -21.05
C GLU A 111 -6.25 5.38 -21.26
N GLU A 112 -7.42 5.90 -20.87
CA GLU A 112 -7.79 7.32 -21.06
C GLU A 112 -7.38 8.23 -19.89
N ALA A 113 -6.79 7.70 -18.81
CA ALA A 113 -6.46 8.51 -17.64
C ALA A 113 -5.23 9.38 -17.90
N LEU A 114 -5.35 10.69 -17.65
CA LEU A 114 -4.24 11.66 -17.69
C LEU A 114 -3.40 11.65 -16.41
N SER A 115 -3.94 11.11 -15.31
CA SER A 115 -3.24 10.99 -14.04
C SER A 115 -3.52 9.66 -13.34
N CYS A 116 -2.59 9.25 -12.49
CA CYS A 116 -2.70 8.02 -11.73
C CYS A 116 -3.71 8.17 -10.57
N PRO A 117 -4.75 7.33 -10.50
CA PRO A 117 -5.77 7.41 -9.44
C PRO A 117 -5.26 7.01 -8.04
N GLN A 118 -4.09 6.37 -7.97
CA GLN A 118 -3.48 5.91 -6.73
C GLN A 118 -2.55 6.97 -6.15
N CYS A 119 -1.53 7.39 -6.92
CA CYS A 119 -0.49 8.29 -6.41
C CYS A 119 -0.58 9.74 -6.92
N GLY A 120 -1.55 10.06 -7.78
CA GLY A 120 -1.75 11.42 -8.31
C GLY A 120 -0.75 11.86 -9.38
N LEU A 121 0.17 10.99 -9.82
CA LEU A 121 1.12 11.32 -10.90
C LEU A 121 0.37 11.72 -12.18
N VAL A 122 0.64 12.90 -12.70
CA VAL A 122 0.21 13.32 -14.05
C VAL A 122 1.16 12.73 -15.08
N TYR A 123 0.68 11.87 -15.98
CA TYR A 123 1.55 11.04 -16.81
C TYR A 123 2.42 11.83 -17.78
N VAL A 124 1.93 12.95 -18.31
CA VAL A 124 2.69 13.83 -19.22
C VAL A 124 3.87 14.53 -18.53
N ASN A 125 3.87 14.60 -17.19
CA ASN A 125 4.92 15.23 -16.40
C ASN A 125 5.88 14.20 -15.79
N TYR A 126 5.75 12.92 -16.12
CA TYR A 126 6.63 11.90 -15.55
C TYR A 126 8.04 12.02 -16.11
N GLN A 127 9.00 12.25 -15.22
CA GLN A 127 10.43 12.21 -15.51
C GLN A 127 11.06 11.01 -14.79
N PRO A 128 11.60 10.02 -15.52
CA PRO A 128 12.27 8.86 -14.92
C PRO A 128 13.40 9.24 -13.95
N GLU A 129 14.11 10.31 -14.25
CA GLU A 129 15.29 10.79 -13.55
C GLU A 129 14.96 11.32 -12.14
N GLU A 130 13.72 11.71 -11.87
CA GLU A 130 13.26 12.19 -10.55
C GLU A 130 13.16 11.07 -9.51
N HIS A 131 13.18 9.81 -9.93
CA HIS A 131 13.02 8.65 -9.05
C HIS A 131 14.24 7.71 -9.16
N PRO A 132 15.46 8.21 -8.95
CA PRO A 132 16.66 7.41 -9.15
C PRO A 132 16.74 6.32 -8.07
N LEU A 133 17.05 5.11 -8.52
CA LEU A 133 17.41 4.00 -7.66
C LEU A 133 18.90 4.11 -7.37
N SER A 134 19.33 4.02 -6.11
CA SER A 134 20.78 3.97 -5.85
C SER A 134 21.41 2.69 -6.39
N ASP A 135 22.63 2.79 -6.89
CA ASP A 135 23.37 1.65 -7.44
C ASP A 135 23.50 0.51 -6.42
N VAL A 136 23.65 0.86 -5.15
CA VAL A 136 23.75 -0.12 -4.05
C VAL A 136 22.46 -0.94 -3.92
N LEU A 137 21.29 -0.29 -3.96
CA LEU A 137 20.01 -0.98 -3.89
C LEU A 137 19.72 -1.75 -5.19
N ALA A 138 20.09 -1.20 -6.35
CA ALA A 138 20.00 -1.88 -7.64
C ALA A 138 20.80 -3.18 -7.66
N ASP A 139 22.07 -3.13 -7.26
CA ASP A 139 22.96 -4.29 -7.13
C ASP A 139 22.39 -5.34 -6.18
N ALA A 140 21.89 -4.91 -5.02
CA ALA A 140 21.28 -5.80 -4.04
C ALA A 140 20.01 -6.47 -4.60
N TRP A 141 19.20 -5.73 -5.37
CA TRP A 141 18.03 -6.28 -6.04
C TRP A 141 18.40 -7.31 -7.10
N ARG A 142 19.41 -7.07 -7.94
CA ARG A 142 19.90 -8.08 -8.91
C ARG A 142 20.37 -9.35 -8.22
N LYS A 143 21.14 -9.22 -7.13
CA LYS A 143 21.62 -10.35 -6.32
C LYS A 143 20.48 -11.13 -5.68
N LEU A 144 19.39 -10.45 -5.30
CA LEU A 144 18.17 -11.07 -4.79
C LEU A 144 17.43 -11.81 -5.92
N ALA A 145 17.29 -11.19 -7.09
CA ALA A 145 16.60 -11.81 -8.23
C ALA A 145 17.23 -13.15 -8.65
N ALA A 146 18.56 -13.28 -8.52
CA ALA A 146 19.28 -14.53 -8.75
C ALA A 146 19.01 -15.63 -7.68
N ARG A 147 18.49 -15.26 -6.52
CA ARG A 147 18.21 -16.15 -5.38
C ARG A 147 16.83 -15.84 -4.78
N TRP A 148 15.82 -15.81 -5.64
CA TRP A 148 14.50 -15.32 -5.28
C TRP A 148 13.82 -16.11 -4.14
N GLU A 149 14.07 -17.41 -4.01
CA GLU A 149 13.47 -18.22 -2.95
C GLU A 149 14.21 -18.09 -1.59
N ASP A 150 15.35 -17.39 -1.53
CA ASP A 150 16.14 -17.19 -0.31
C ASP A 150 15.57 -16.04 0.55
N TRP A 151 14.74 -16.38 1.54
CA TRP A 151 14.13 -15.38 2.43
C TRP A 151 15.15 -14.56 3.23
N ASP A 152 16.33 -15.10 3.53
CA ASP A 152 17.38 -14.33 4.20
C ASP A 152 17.96 -13.26 3.26
N ALA A 153 17.96 -13.51 1.93
CA ALA A 153 18.32 -12.49 0.95
C ALA A 153 17.30 -11.34 0.90
N HIS A 154 16.01 -11.65 1.01
CA HIS A 154 14.96 -10.64 1.15
C HIS A 154 15.17 -9.80 2.41
N ASP A 155 15.40 -10.44 3.57
CA ASP A 155 15.61 -9.74 4.83
C ASP A 155 16.82 -8.79 4.78
N ARG A 156 17.95 -9.26 4.22
CA ARG A 156 19.15 -8.43 4.00
C ARG A 156 18.87 -7.21 3.13
N LEU A 157 18.12 -7.36 2.05
CA LEU A 157 17.71 -6.24 1.20
C LEU A 157 16.86 -5.22 1.98
N MET A 158 15.87 -5.69 2.76
CA MET A 158 15.01 -4.80 3.53
C MET A 158 15.79 -4.04 4.60
N THR A 159 16.71 -4.72 5.29
CA THR A 159 17.57 -4.12 6.31
C THR A 159 18.48 -3.05 5.69
N LEU A 160 19.07 -3.34 4.52
CA LEU A 160 19.82 -2.36 3.72
C LEU A 160 18.95 -1.15 3.35
N ALA A 161 17.74 -1.39 2.83
CA ALA A 161 16.84 -0.33 2.39
C ALA A 161 16.38 0.57 3.55
N VAL A 162 16.11 0.01 4.74
CA VAL A 162 15.80 0.78 5.96
C VAL A 162 16.99 1.65 6.36
N GLY A 163 18.19 1.07 6.43
CA GLY A 163 19.40 1.81 6.82
C GLY A 163 19.75 2.98 5.91
N ARG A 164 19.26 2.96 4.66
CA ARG A 164 19.46 4.00 3.65
C ARG A 164 18.28 4.94 3.46
N GLY A 165 17.15 4.68 4.10
CA GLY A 165 15.91 5.43 3.87
C GLY A 165 15.26 5.15 2.50
N GLU A 166 15.60 4.03 1.86
CA GLU A 166 15.13 3.65 0.52
C GLU A 166 14.05 2.56 0.55
N LEU A 167 13.42 2.33 1.71
CA LEU A 167 12.40 1.30 1.90
C LEU A 167 11.20 1.45 0.93
N ALA A 168 10.82 2.69 0.61
CA ALA A 168 9.78 2.96 -0.39
C ALA A 168 10.16 2.48 -1.80
N MET A 169 11.44 2.57 -2.15
CA MET A 169 11.96 2.13 -3.43
C MET A 169 12.01 0.60 -3.52
N ALA A 170 12.43 -0.09 -2.44
CA ALA A 170 12.30 -1.54 -2.34
C ALA A 170 10.84 -1.98 -2.54
N GLY A 171 9.88 -1.30 -1.91
CA GLY A 171 8.45 -1.55 -2.11
C GLY A 171 7.96 -1.31 -3.54
N ARG A 172 8.58 -0.40 -4.30
CA ARG A 172 8.31 -0.24 -5.74
C ARG A 172 8.79 -1.46 -6.52
N LEU A 173 9.99 -1.96 -6.26
CA LEU A 173 10.56 -3.12 -6.95
C LEU A 173 9.73 -4.40 -6.76
N TYR A 174 9.21 -4.65 -5.55
CA TYR A 174 8.27 -5.78 -5.35
C TYR A 174 6.96 -5.61 -6.12
N ARG A 175 6.42 -4.40 -6.21
CA ARG A 175 5.21 -4.16 -7.02
C ARG A 175 5.47 -4.35 -8.52
N ILE A 176 6.65 -3.95 -9.00
CA ILE A 176 7.10 -4.21 -10.38
C ILE A 176 7.13 -5.70 -10.66
N ARG A 177 7.68 -6.49 -9.73
CA ARG A 177 7.68 -7.95 -9.82
C ARG A 177 6.26 -8.52 -9.88
N LEU A 178 5.37 -8.08 -8.98
CA LEU A 178 3.96 -8.50 -8.95
C LEU A 178 3.17 -8.11 -10.20
N ALA A 179 3.48 -6.97 -10.82
CA ALA A 179 2.85 -6.56 -12.07
C ALA A 179 3.19 -7.51 -13.23
N ARG A 180 4.35 -8.17 -13.19
CA ARG A 180 4.75 -9.20 -14.17
C ARG A 180 4.31 -10.61 -13.79
N ALA A 181 4.34 -10.92 -12.50
CA ALA A 181 3.97 -12.22 -11.95
C ALA A 181 2.98 -12.03 -10.78
N PRO A 182 1.68 -11.85 -11.06
CA PRO A 182 0.67 -11.57 -10.03
C PRO A 182 0.57 -12.66 -8.95
N ASP A 183 0.90 -13.89 -9.32
CA ASP A 183 0.82 -15.08 -8.47
C ASP A 183 2.08 -15.32 -7.60
N ASP A 184 3.12 -14.50 -7.74
CA ASP A 184 4.39 -14.61 -7.00
C ASP A 184 4.18 -14.37 -5.50
N ALA A 185 4.06 -15.46 -4.74
CA ALA A 185 3.81 -15.44 -3.31
C ALA A 185 4.96 -14.81 -2.52
N VAL A 186 6.20 -14.99 -2.97
CA VAL A 186 7.39 -14.39 -2.35
C VAL A 186 7.37 -12.88 -2.55
N ALA A 187 7.01 -12.40 -3.75
CA ALA A 187 6.86 -10.97 -4.01
C ALA A 187 5.77 -10.32 -3.14
N ARG A 188 4.62 -10.98 -2.98
CA ARG A 188 3.54 -10.52 -2.08
C ARG A 188 4.03 -10.42 -0.64
N ARG A 189 4.67 -11.47 -0.13
CA ARG A 189 5.24 -11.50 1.22
C ARG A 189 6.28 -10.40 1.42
N GLY A 190 7.19 -10.21 0.45
CA GLY A 190 8.18 -9.14 0.48
C GLY A 190 7.56 -7.75 0.51
N ARG A 191 6.53 -7.49 -0.31
CA ARG A 191 5.77 -6.23 -0.28
C ARG A 191 5.11 -6.00 1.08
N ASP A 192 4.46 -7.01 1.64
CA ASP A 192 3.76 -6.88 2.92
C ASP A 192 4.75 -6.62 4.07
N GLU A 193 5.95 -7.22 3.99
CA GLU A 193 7.06 -6.95 4.90
C GLU A 193 7.58 -5.51 4.80
N VAL A 194 7.66 -4.94 3.59
CA VAL A 194 7.97 -3.51 3.40
C VAL A 194 6.95 -2.64 4.14
N VAL A 195 5.66 -2.92 3.95
CA VAL A 195 4.57 -2.17 4.60
C VAL A 195 4.69 -2.29 6.12
N ARG A 196 4.90 -3.51 6.63
CA ARG A 196 5.09 -3.76 8.07
C ARG A 196 6.25 -2.93 8.63
N ARG A 197 7.43 -2.94 8.00
CA ARG A 197 8.57 -2.12 8.44
C ARG A 197 8.28 -0.63 8.36
N ALA A 198 7.65 -0.15 7.28
CA ALA A 198 7.29 1.25 7.15
C ALA A 198 6.33 1.72 8.26
N THR A 199 5.41 0.85 8.71
CA THR A 199 4.52 1.16 9.84
C THR A 199 5.18 1.08 11.21
N LEU A 200 6.26 0.31 11.36
CA LEU A 200 7.03 0.21 12.61
C LEU A 200 8.06 1.34 12.74
N VAL A 201 8.60 1.80 11.61
CA VAL A 201 9.51 2.95 11.53
C VAL A 201 8.70 4.25 11.47
N VAL A 202 7.73 4.42 12.37
CA VAL A 202 7.17 5.75 12.63
C VAL A 202 8.17 6.46 13.52
N PRO A 203 8.94 7.45 13.02
CA PRO A 203 9.71 8.26 13.92
C PRO A 203 8.71 9.09 14.72
N SER A 204 8.67 8.91 16.04
CA SER A 204 7.94 9.79 16.97
C SER A 204 8.51 11.21 17.04
N SER A 205 9.11 11.69 15.95
CA SER A 205 9.68 13.03 15.80
C SER A 205 9.37 13.51 14.39
N VAL A 206 8.12 13.91 14.20
CA VAL A 206 7.80 14.92 13.19
C VAL A 206 8.46 16.21 13.67
N GLU A 207 9.75 16.35 13.42
CA GLU A 207 10.32 17.69 13.27
C GLU A 207 9.74 18.24 11.95
N PRO A 208 9.07 19.40 11.97
CA PRO A 208 8.45 19.95 10.78
C PRO A 208 9.52 20.17 9.71
N ALA A 209 9.35 19.48 8.58
CA ALA A 209 10.12 19.69 7.38
C ALA A 209 9.91 21.15 6.93
N GLY A 210 10.87 22.01 7.24
CA GLY A 210 10.77 23.42 6.86
C GLY A 210 11.62 24.39 7.66
N THR A 211 12.86 24.06 8.02
CA THR A 211 13.86 25.11 8.21
C THR A 211 15.15 24.75 7.48
N PRO A 212 15.69 25.65 6.64
CA PRO A 212 16.94 25.39 5.92
C PRO A 212 18.05 25.10 6.94
N SER A 213 18.89 24.11 6.64
CA SER A 213 19.97 23.59 7.51
C SER A 213 20.89 24.67 8.10
N VAL A 214 20.92 25.85 7.50
CA VAL A 214 21.64 27.05 7.97
C VAL A 214 21.10 27.58 9.30
N PHE A 215 19.77 27.55 9.49
CA PHE A 215 19.12 28.03 10.72
C PHE A 215 19.42 27.13 11.92
N ARG A 216 19.60 25.82 11.70
CA ARG A 216 19.95 24.88 12.77
C ARG A 216 21.38 25.11 13.26
N ARG A 217 22.33 25.31 12.32
CA ARG A 217 23.72 25.67 12.66
C ARG A 217 23.78 27.03 13.38
N LEU A 218 23.04 28.03 12.93
CA LEU A 218 22.98 29.35 13.56
C LEU A 218 22.39 29.28 14.97
N LYS A 219 21.35 28.46 15.19
CA LYS A 219 20.76 28.25 16.51
C LYS A 219 21.72 27.56 17.48
N THR A 220 22.48 26.56 17.04
CA THR A 220 23.50 25.91 17.89
C THR A 220 24.60 26.88 18.30
N VAL A 221 25.05 27.73 17.37
CA VAL A 221 26.04 28.79 17.66
C VAL A 221 25.46 29.83 18.63
N ALA A 222 24.23 30.27 18.42
CA ALA A 222 23.58 31.26 19.29
C ALA A 222 23.42 30.75 20.73
N VAL A 223 23.05 29.48 20.92
CA VAL A 223 22.95 28.86 22.24
C VAL A 223 24.33 28.76 22.91
N GLY A 224 25.37 28.38 22.16
CA GLY A 224 26.74 28.34 22.67
C GLY A 224 27.24 29.71 23.13
N VAL A 225 27.01 30.75 22.32
CA VAL A 225 27.38 32.13 22.66
C VAL A 225 26.62 32.63 23.89
N GLY A 226 25.30 32.37 23.95
CA GLY A 226 24.48 32.74 25.10
C GLY A 226 24.98 32.10 26.41
N PHE A 227 25.38 30.82 26.36
CA PHE A 227 25.94 30.13 27.53
C PHE A 227 27.25 30.77 28.01
N ILE A 228 28.14 31.15 27.09
CA ILE A 228 29.40 31.83 27.43
C ILE A 228 29.13 33.18 28.09
N VAL A 229 28.18 33.97 27.56
CA VAL A 229 27.82 35.28 28.13
C VAL A 229 27.30 35.14 29.56
N VAL A 230 26.42 34.16 29.81
CA VAL A 230 25.90 33.89 31.16
C VAL A 230 27.01 33.48 32.12
N LEU A 231 27.96 32.64 31.66
CA LEU A 231 29.12 32.24 32.47
C LEU A 231 30.00 33.44 32.86
N VAL A 232 30.30 34.33 31.92
CA VAL A 232 31.10 35.54 32.19
C VAL A 232 30.38 36.45 33.19
N LEU A 233 29.07 36.67 33.02
CA LEU A 233 28.26 37.45 33.96
C LEU A 233 28.29 36.84 35.37
N ALA A 234 28.15 35.52 35.49
CA ALA A 234 28.22 34.84 36.78
C ALA A 234 29.58 35.03 37.46
N VAL A 235 30.68 34.96 36.72
CA VAL A 235 32.03 35.22 37.24
C VAL A 235 32.18 36.67 37.71
N LEU A 236 31.69 37.65 36.93
CA LEU A 236 31.76 39.06 37.32
C LEU A 236 30.94 39.35 38.58
N VAL A 237 29.72 38.81 38.68
CA VAL A 237 28.90 38.93 39.90
C VAL A 237 29.61 38.31 41.10
N PHE A 238 30.21 37.13 40.92
CA PHE A 238 30.96 36.46 41.98
C PHE A 238 32.18 37.28 42.44
N GLN A 239 32.93 37.87 41.49
CA GLN A 239 34.03 38.78 41.82
C GLN A 239 33.54 40.00 42.60
N HIS A 240 32.44 40.62 42.18
CA HIS A 240 31.87 41.77 42.86
C HIS A 240 31.45 41.44 44.31
N LEU A 241 30.75 40.32 44.51
CA LEU A 241 30.38 39.85 45.84
C LEU A 241 31.61 39.61 46.72
N ARG A 242 32.67 39.01 46.15
CA ARG A 242 33.92 38.77 46.87
C ARG A 242 34.63 40.07 47.29
N THR A 243 34.61 41.10 46.43
CA THR A 243 35.18 42.41 46.78
C THR A 243 34.40 43.10 47.90
N LEU A 244 33.07 42.98 47.92
CA LEU A 244 32.23 43.53 49.00
C LEU A 244 32.46 42.80 50.32
N SER A 245 32.65 41.47 50.30
CA SER A 245 32.93 40.69 51.51
C SER A 245 34.32 40.90 52.11
N ALA A 246 35.28 41.39 51.33
CA ALA A 246 36.66 41.61 51.80
C ALA A 246 36.89 43.03 52.38
N GLY A 247 35.91 43.94 52.24
CA GLY A 247 35.98 45.32 52.70
C GLY A 247 35.30 45.61 54.05
N TYR A 248 34.78 44.58 54.72
CA TYR A 248 34.22 44.60 56.08
C TYR A 248 35.08 43.76 57.01
#